data_AF-A0A496BL81-F1
#
_entry.id   AF-A0A496BL81-F1
#
_cell.length_a   1.000
_cell.length_b   1.000
_cell.length_c   1.000
_cell.angle_alpha   90.00
_cell.angle_beta   90.00
_cell.angle_gamma   90.00
#
_symmetry.space_group_name_H-M   'P 1'
#
loop_
_entity.id
_entity.type
_entity.pdbx_description
1 polymer ?
#
loop_
_entity_poly.entity_id
_entity_poly.type
_entity_poly.pdbx_seq_one_letter_code
_entity_poly.pdbx_strand_id
1 'polypeptide(L)'
;MTSGNKILNIIFVFALFLCSILGCLPVATQNIVRVDGGITEVYEISESGLGSIQKWILPERRAINRIEIYFDPIEPLKNMTVYARMGEAKWRIVKAFKTPIRKSPHIIRTPLVTDGIRIVLSSSMGSIDQIRLYGSAPETASESPF
;
A
#
# COMPACT_ATOMS: atom_id res chain seq x y z
N MET A 1 1.65 -24.12 58.71
CA MET A 1 1.24 -23.20 57.62
C MET A 1 2.48 -22.56 57.04
N THR A 2 2.75 -22.71 55.73
CA THR A 2 3.71 -21.94 54.85
C THR A 2 4.24 -22.76 53.64
N SER A 3 3.61 -23.89 53.26
CA SER A 3 4.04 -24.67 52.08
C SER A 3 3.29 -24.33 50.77
N GLY A 4 2.32 -23.40 50.80
CA GLY A 4 1.52 -23.04 49.61
C GLY A 4 2.15 -21.97 48.71
N ASN A 5 2.95 -21.05 49.27
CA ASN A 5 3.52 -19.92 48.51
C ASN A 5 4.72 -20.30 47.61
N LYS A 6 5.38 -21.42 47.88
CA LYS A 6 6.55 -21.85 47.09
C LYS A 6 6.15 -22.44 45.74
N ILE A 7 5.05 -23.19 45.70
CA ILE A 7 4.55 -23.85 44.47
C ILE A 7 3.99 -22.81 43.50
N LEU A 8 3.28 -21.79 44.01
CA LEU A 8 2.73 -20.71 43.19
C LEU A 8 3.84 -19.90 42.49
N ASN A 9 4.94 -19.62 43.19
CA ASN A 9 6.10 -18.91 42.61
C ASN A 9 6.80 -19.73 41.53
N ILE A 10 6.91 -21.06 41.68
CA ILE A 10 7.55 -21.93 40.68
C ILE A 10 6.74 -21.96 39.39
N ILE A 11 5.41 -22.05 39.47
CA ILE A 11 4.53 -22.02 38.30
C ILE A 11 4.62 -20.67 37.59
N PHE A 12 4.71 -19.57 38.34
CA PHE A 12 4.82 -18.21 37.79
C PHE A 12 6.14 -18.00 37.05
N VAL A 13 7.25 -18.52 37.59
CA VAL A 13 8.58 -18.46 36.94
C VAL A 13 8.60 -19.33 35.67
N PHE A 14 7.96 -20.50 35.69
CA PHE A 14 7.87 -21.36 34.49
C PHE A 14 7.04 -20.73 33.36
N ALA A 15 5.94 -20.03 33.70
CA ALA A 15 5.11 -19.32 32.73
C ALA A 15 5.85 -18.14 32.07
N LEU A 16 6.66 -17.40 32.84
CA LEU A 16 7.51 -16.33 32.33
C LEU A 16 8.64 -16.87 31.43
N PHE A 17 9.19 -18.04 31.74
CA PHE A 17 10.23 -18.69 30.95
C PHE A 17 9.70 -19.17 29.58
N LEU A 18 8.47 -19.70 29.53
CA LEU A 18 7.82 -20.10 28.28
C LEU A 18 7.53 -18.92 27.33
N CYS A 19 7.14 -17.75 27.85
CA CYS A 19 7.01 -16.54 27.03
C CYS A 19 8.36 -16.05 26.46
N SER A 20 9.46 -16.33 27.17
CA SER A 20 10.81 -15.91 26.76
C SER A 20 11.37 -16.78 25.63
N ILE A 21 11.03 -18.08 25.60
CA ILE A 21 11.50 -19.02 24.56
C ILE A 21 10.64 -18.94 23.29
N LEU A 22 9.35 -18.59 23.42
CA LEU A 22 8.48 -18.29 22.26
C LEU A 22 8.65 -16.85 21.73
N GLY A 23 9.50 -16.06 22.40
CA GLY A 23 9.83 -14.69 22.06
C GLY A 23 10.81 -14.57 20.91
N CYS A 24 10.30 -14.69 19.68
CA CYS A 24 10.66 -13.86 18.53
C CYS A 24 9.86 -14.37 17.33
N LEU A 25 8.59 -13.96 17.22
CA LEU A 25 8.01 -13.86 15.88
C LEU A 25 8.90 -12.85 15.15
N PRO A 26 9.66 -13.22 14.11
CA PRO A 26 10.30 -12.22 13.30
C PRO A 26 9.16 -11.33 12.82
N VAL A 27 9.20 -10.05 13.20
CA VAL A 27 8.43 -9.03 12.51
C VAL A 27 8.92 -9.14 11.08
N ALA A 28 8.18 -9.89 10.26
CA ALA A 28 8.48 -10.11 8.86
C ALA A 28 8.56 -8.71 8.27
N THR A 29 9.78 -8.22 8.16
CA THR A 29 10.08 -6.94 7.55
C THR A 29 9.89 -7.27 6.09
N GLN A 30 8.64 -7.23 5.63
CA GLN A 30 8.31 -7.43 4.23
C GLN A 30 9.19 -6.44 3.49
N ASN A 31 10.13 -6.93 2.68
CA ASN A 31 11.02 -6.09 1.89
C ASN A 31 10.14 -5.32 0.91
N ILE A 32 9.71 -4.12 1.32
CA ILE A 32 8.89 -3.22 0.51
C ILE A 32 9.84 -2.50 -0.43
N VAL A 33 9.87 -2.95 -1.68
CA VAL A 33 10.69 -2.35 -2.75
C VAL A 33 9.82 -1.52 -3.68
N ARG A 34 10.42 -0.57 -4.38
CA ARG A 34 9.77 0.22 -5.41
C ARG A 34 9.48 -0.68 -6.63
N VAL A 35 8.24 -0.67 -7.12
CA VAL A 35 7.76 -1.58 -8.18
C VAL A 35 7.17 -0.86 -9.41
N ASP A 36 7.37 0.45 -9.52
CA ASP A 36 6.85 1.30 -10.62
C ASP A 36 7.78 1.40 -11.84
N GLY A 37 8.77 0.50 -11.97
CA GLY A 37 9.62 0.44 -13.16
C GLY A 37 8.81 0.12 -14.42
N GLY A 38 9.02 0.91 -15.48
CA GLY A 38 8.36 0.72 -16.78
C GLY A 38 6.89 1.18 -16.83
N ILE A 39 6.50 2.10 -15.95
CA ILE A 39 5.11 2.59 -15.86
C ILE A 39 4.76 3.50 -17.05
N THR A 40 3.61 3.25 -17.68
CA THR A 40 3.05 4.14 -18.70
C THR A 40 1.99 5.03 -18.08
N GLU A 41 2.14 6.34 -18.23
CA GLU A 41 1.19 7.33 -17.76
C GLU A 41 0.26 7.80 -18.88
N VAL A 42 -1.04 7.84 -18.59
CA VAL A 42 -2.07 8.34 -19.51
C VAL A 42 -2.94 9.34 -18.78
N TYR A 43 -3.05 10.54 -19.36
CA TYR A 43 -3.84 11.64 -18.86
C TYR A 43 -5.10 11.83 -19.73
N GLU A 44 -6.26 11.88 -19.09
CA GLU A 44 -7.56 12.10 -19.72
C GLU A 44 -8.32 13.21 -18.97
N ILE A 45 -8.89 14.15 -19.72
CA ILE A 45 -9.78 15.19 -19.18
C ILE A 45 -11.21 14.68 -19.31
N SER A 46 -12.07 14.93 -18.30
CA SER A 46 -13.48 14.58 -18.43
C SER A 46 -14.15 15.43 -19.51
N GLU A 47 -15.07 14.86 -20.28
CA GLU A 47 -15.80 15.56 -21.35
C GLU A 47 -16.60 16.77 -20.84
N SER A 48 -16.94 16.78 -19.55
CA SER A 48 -17.62 17.90 -18.88
C SER A 48 -16.67 19.02 -18.42
N GLY A 49 -15.35 18.88 -18.61
CA GLY A 49 -14.33 19.81 -18.14
C GLY A 49 -14.18 19.86 -16.61
N LEU A 50 -14.93 19.03 -15.88
CA LEU A 50 -14.91 18.95 -14.43
C LEU A 50 -14.11 17.72 -14.01
N GLY A 51 -12.85 17.95 -13.69
CA GLY A 51 -11.95 16.92 -13.16
C GLY A 51 -11.02 16.29 -14.20
N SER A 52 -10.22 15.33 -13.74
CA SER A 52 -9.24 14.62 -14.55
C SER A 52 -9.13 13.16 -14.16
N ILE A 53 -8.73 12.33 -15.12
CA ILE A 53 -8.48 10.91 -14.94
C ILE A 53 -7.02 10.67 -15.30
N GLN A 54 -6.25 10.19 -14.34
CA GLN A 54 -4.86 9.80 -14.54
C GLN A 54 -4.72 8.29 -14.37
N LYS A 55 -4.05 7.63 -15.31
CA LYS A 55 -3.85 6.18 -15.31
C LYS A 55 -2.35 5.88 -15.36
N TRP A 56 -1.94 4.92 -14.56
CA TRP A 56 -0.58 4.39 -14.54
C TRP A 56 -0.65 2.88 -14.73
N ILE A 57 -0.08 2.39 -15.82
CA ILE A 57 -0.11 0.98 -16.21
C ILE A 57 1.28 0.39 -16.03
N LEU A 58 1.36 -0.71 -15.28
CA LEU A 58 2.58 -1.50 -15.09
C LEU A 58 2.71 -2.51 -16.25
N PRO A 59 3.95 -2.90 -16.62
CA PRO A 59 4.17 -3.88 -17.67
C PRO A 59 3.65 -5.28 -17.29
N GLU A 60 3.53 -5.56 -16.00
CA GLU A 60 3.07 -6.83 -15.45
C GLU A 60 2.30 -6.62 -14.13
N ARG A 61 1.56 -7.64 -13.70
CA ARG A 61 0.85 -7.63 -12.42
C ARG A 61 1.84 -7.74 -11.26
N ARG A 62 1.73 -6.83 -10.30
CA ARG A 62 2.60 -6.81 -9.11
C ARG A 62 1.78 -6.73 -7.83
N ALA A 63 2.31 -7.32 -6.76
CA ALA A 63 1.79 -7.15 -5.42
C ALA A 63 2.21 -5.76 -4.90
N ILE A 64 1.25 -4.88 -4.66
CA ILE A 64 1.43 -3.51 -4.16
C ILE A 64 0.89 -3.44 -2.74
N ASN A 65 1.70 -2.90 -1.83
CA ASN A 65 1.34 -2.72 -0.43
C ASN A 65 1.22 -1.23 -0.04
N ARG A 66 1.86 -0.35 -0.81
CA ARG A 66 1.90 1.10 -0.56
C ARG A 66 1.85 1.86 -1.89
N ILE A 67 0.94 2.83 -1.93
CA ILE A 67 0.84 3.82 -3.01
C ILE A 67 1.16 5.18 -2.39
N GLU A 68 2.12 5.90 -2.98
CA GLU A 68 2.41 7.28 -2.66
C GLU A 68 1.94 8.18 -3.78
N ILE A 69 1.20 9.23 -3.46
CA ILE A 69 0.69 10.21 -4.40
C ILE A 69 1.35 11.54 -4.09
N TYR A 70 2.11 12.07 -5.04
CA TYR A 70 2.79 13.34 -4.95
C TYR A 70 2.01 14.40 -5.73
N PHE A 71 1.86 15.56 -5.11
CA PHE A 71 1.17 16.74 -5.63
C PHE A 71 1.69 17.98 -4.90
N ASP A 72 1.39 19.17 -5.41
CA ASP A 72 1.68 20.45 -4.76
C ASP A 72 0.78 20.66 -3.52
N PRO A 73 1.32 20.75 -2.29
CA PRO A 73 0.55 21.03 -1.09
C PRO A 73 -0.21 22.37 -1.10
N ILE A 74 0.23 23.35 -1.90
CA ILE A 74 -0.43 24.66 -2.05
C ILE A 74 -1.79 24.48 -2.71
N GLU A 75 -1.89 23.56 -3.67
CA GLU A 75 -3.13 23.19 -4.37
C GLU A 75 -3.60 21.78 -3.95
N PRO A 76 -4.33 21.66 -2.83
CA PRO A 76 -4.66 20.35 -2.27
C PRO A 76 -5.57 19.54 -3.19
N LEU A 77 -5.33 18.23 -3.26
CA LEU A 77 -6.23 17.31 -3.95
C LEU A 77 -7.57 17.19 -3.23
N LYS A 78 -8.69 17.26 -3.94
CA LYS A 78 -10.05 17.09 -3.38
C LYS A 78 -10.90 16.20 -4.28
N ASN A 79 -11.86 15.48 -3.69
CA ASN A 79 -12.78 14.59 -4.40
C ASN A 79 -12.03 13.58 -5.28
N MET A 80 -11.03 12.91 -4.69
CA MET A 80 -10.17 11.95 -5.37
C MET A 80 -10.66 10.53 -5.13
N THR A 81 -10.71 9.70 -6.16
CA THR A 81 -10.96 8.25 -6.04
C THR A 81 -9.85 7.47 -6.71
N VAL A 82 -9.24 6.56 -5.97
CA VAL A 82 -8.16 5.68 -6.42
C VAL A 82 -8.74 4.31 -6.72
N TYR A 83 -8.43 3.78 -7.90
CA TYR A 83 -8.84 2.49 -8.41
C TYR A 83 -7.63 1.61 -8.74
N ALA A 84 -7.81 0.30 -8.63
CA ALA A 84 -6.86 -0.70 -9.09
C ALA A 84 -7.49 -1.57 -10.19
N ARG A 85 -6.70 -1.96 -11.18
CA ARG A 85 -7.13 -2.81 -12.29
C ARG A 85 -7.23 -4.27 -11.83
N MET A 86 -8.39 -4.89 -12.08
CA MET A 86 -8.69 -6.28 -11.74
C MET A 86 -8.62 -7.23 -12.94
N GLY A 87 -8.52 -6.69 -14.15
CA GLY A 87 -8.40 -7.42 -15.41
C GLY A 87 -8.56 -6.45 -16.57
N GLU A 88 -8.72 -6.97 -17.78
CA GLU A 88 -9.04 -6.14 -18.94
C GLU A 88 -10.37 -5.39 -18.71
N ALA A 89 -10.33 -4.07 -18.88
CA ALA A 89 -11.44 -3.13 -18.64
C ALA A 89 -12.06 -3.06 -17.22
N LYS A 90 -11.71 -3.94 -16.28
CA LYS A 90 -12.31 -3.97 -14.93
C LYS A 90 -11.47 -3.22 -13.89
N TRP A 91 -12.09 -2.25 -13.21
CA TRP A 91 -11.47 -1.42 -12.17
C TRP A 91 -12.24 -1.54 -10.86
N ARG A 92 -11.53 -1.68 -9.73
CA ARG A 92 -12.12 -1.67 -8.38
C ARG A 92 -11.67 -0.44 -7.60
N ILE A 93 -12.55 0.10 -6.76
CA ILE A 93 -12.20 1.19 -5.85
C ILE A 93 -11.24 0.66 -4.78
N VAL A 94 -10.11 1.35 -4.59
CA VAL A 94 -9.15 1.12 -3.51
C VAL A 94 -9.46 2.08 -2.36
N LYS A 95 -9.63 3.37 -2.67
CA LYS A 95 -9.90 4.40 -1.68
C LYS A 95 -10.59 5.60 -2.32
N ALA A 96 -11.54 6.20 -1.61
CA ALA A 96 -12.20 7.43 -1.99
C ALA A 96 -11.96 8.51 -0.92
N PHE A 97 -11.69 9.73 -1.35
CA PHE A 97 -11.38 10.89 -0.53
C PHE A 97 -12.32 12.03 -0.90
N LYS A 98 -13.20 12.39 0.04
CA LYS A 98 -14.13 13.52 -0.12
C LYS A 98 -13.57 14.83 0.44
N THR A 99 -12.62 14.74 1.37
CA THR A 99 -11.98 15.90 2.01
C THR A 99 -10.70 16.30 1.28
N PRO A 100 -10.31 17.60 1.33
CA PRO A 100 -9.03 18.04 0.78
C PRO A 100 -7.84 17.37 1.47
N ILE A 101 -6.88 16.89 0.68
CA ILE A 101 -5.62 16.32 1.13
C ILE A 101 -4.54 17.37 0.96
N ARG A 102 -3.94 17.81 2.07
CA ARG A 102 -2.94 18.90 2.10
C ARG A 102 -1.50 18.42 2.31
N LYS A 103 -1.28 17.12 2.50
CA LYS A 103 0.03 16.53 2.78
C LYS A 103 0.49 15.68 1.61
N SER A 104 1.66 16.02 1.07
CA SER A 104 2.36 15.32 0.00
C SER A 104 3.69 14.74 0.54
N PRO A 105 4.05 13.48 0.26
CA PRO A 105 3.21 12.49 -0.41
C PRO A 105 2.02 12.06 0.46
N HIS A 106 0.88 11.84 -0.16
CA HIS A 106 -0.23 11.12 0.48
C HIS A 106 -0.01 9.61 0.34
N ILE A 107 -0.11 8.89 1.47
CA ILE A 107 0.24 7.46 1.53
C ILE A 107 -1.02 6.62 1.74
N ILE A 108 -1.27 5.70 0.81
CA ILE A 108 -2.31 4.66 0.91
C ILE A 108 -1.62 3.33 1.17
N ARG A 109 -1.92 2.70 2.30
CA ARG A 109 -1.44 1.35 2.65
C ARG A 109 -2.56 0.36 2.45
N THR A 110 -2.51 -0.41 1.36
CA THR A 110 -3.53 -1.41 1.05
C THR A 110 -2.89 -2.51 0.21
N PRO A 111 -2.86 -3.76 0.68
CA PRO A 111 -2.35 -4.88 -0.10
C PRO A 111 -3.29 -5.15 -1.28
N LEU A 112 -2.75 -5.19 -2.50
CA LEU A 112 -3.48 -5.49 -3.72
C LEU A 112 -2.52 -6.05 -4.78
N VAL A 113 -3.04 -6.89 -5.68
CA VAL A 113 -2.30 -7.35 -6.85
C VAL A 113 -2.91 -6.68 -8.08
N THR A 114 -2.13 -5.89 -8.81
CA THR A 114 -2.63 -5.15 -9.98
C THR A 114 -1.51 -4.84 -10.98
N ASP A 115 -1.91 -4.61 -12.21
CA ASP A 115 -1.12 -4.10 -13.33
C ASP A 115 -1.48 -2.65 -13.68
N GLY A 116 -2.37 -2.01 -12.92
CA GLY A 116 -2.72 -0.62 -13.20
C GLY A 116 -3.41 0.12 -12.06
N ILE A 117 -3.07 1.39 -11.90
CA ILE A 117 -3.70 2.32 -10.97
C ILE A 117 -4.39 3.42 -11.78
N ARG A 118 -5.61 3.77 -11.39
CA ARG A 118 -6.35 4.89 -11.97
C ARG A 118 -6.76 5.81 -10.83
N ILE A 119 -6.51 7.10 -10.99
CA ILE A 119 -6.96 8.11 -10.06
C ILE A 119 -7.90 9.05 -10.79
N VAL A 120 -9.10 9.21 -10.25
CA VAL A 120 -10.12 10.13 -10.75
C VAL A 120 -10.21 11.29 -9.77
N LEU A 121 -9.92 12.49 -10.26
CA LEU A 121 -10.15 13.75 -9.55
C LEU A 121 -11.47 14.32 -10.06
N SER A 122 -12.50 14.36 -9.21
CA SER A 122 -13.80 14.96 -9.55
C SER A 122 -13.87 16.45 -9.19
N SER A 123 -12.72 17.08 -8.98
CA SER A 123 -12.53 18.51 -8.69
C SER A 123 -11.42 19.03 -9.59
N SER A 124 -11.51 20.29 -10.02
CA SER A 124 -10.43 21.00 -10.72
C SER A 124 -9.34 21.53 -9.79
N MET A 125 -9.30 21.06 -8.53
CA MET A 125 -8.41 21.59 -7.49
C MET A 125 -7.27 20.61 -7.26
N GLY A 126 -6.05 21.08 -7.53
CA GLY A 126 -4.83 20.30 -7.46
C GLY A 126 -4.64 19.38 -8.67
N SER A 127 -3.39 19.02 -8.91
CA SER A 127 -2.99 18.02 -9.90
C SER A 127 -2.03 17.02 -9.25
N ILE A 128 -1.96 15.81 -9.80
CA ILE A 128 -1.03 14.78 -9.34
C ILE A 128 0.22 14.90 -10.21
N ASP A 129 1.39 15.01 -9.57
CA ASP A 129 2.67 15.13 -10.26
C ASP A 129 3.25 13.75 -10.62
N GLN A 130 3.13 12.81 -9.70
CA GLN A 130 3.60 11.44 -9.87
C GLN A 130 2.98 10.53 -8.80
N ILE A 131 2.98 9.23 -9.08
CA ILE A 131 2.76 8.20 -8.05
C ILE A 131 4.00 7.33 -7.91
N ARG A 132 4.20 6.78 -6.71
CA ARG A 132 5.19 5.72 -6.49
C ARG A 132 4.50 4.51 -5.89
N LEU A 133 4.81 3.35 -6.47
CA LEU A 133 4.24 2.07 -6.08
C LEU A 133 5.30 1.27 -5.37
N TYR A 134 4.96 0.72 -4.20
CA TYR A 134 5.84 -0.19 -3.48
C TYR A 134 5.12 -1.49 -3.16
N GLY A 135 5.87 -2.57 -3.23
CA GLY A 135 5.38 -3.93 -3.23
C GLY A 135 6.41 -4.92 -2.70
N SER A 136 6.05 -6.19 -2.72
CA SER A 136 7.03 -7.26 -2.55
C SER A 136 7.90 -7.35 -3.80
N ALA A 137 9.19 -7.66 -3.63
CA ALA A 137 10.04 -7.98 -4.77
C ALA A 137 9.41 -9.14 -5.56
N PRO A 138 9.49 -9.14 -6.91
CA PRO A 138 9.16 -10.33 -7.67
C PRO A 138 10.04 -11.47 -7.13
N GLU A 139 9.45 -12.64 -6.87
CA GLU A 139 10.24 -13.84 -6.62
C GLU A 139 11.10 -14.03 -7.86
N THR A 140 12.37 -13.64 -7.79
CA THR A 140 13.37 -14.06 -8.76
C THR A 140 13.26 -15.56 -8.79
N ALA A 141 12.78 -16.10 -9.91
CA ALA A 141 12.73 -17.52 -10.16
C ALA A 141 14.10 -18.07 -9.75
N SER A 142 14.11 -18.84 -8.66
CA SER A 142 15.28 -19.54 -8.19
C SER A 142 15.74 -20.40 -9.36
N GLU A 143 16.72 -19.94 -10.12
CA GLU A 143 17.44 -20.76 -11.08
C GLU A 143 17.97 -21.95 -10.28
N SER A 144 17.30 -23.09 -10.42
CA SER A 144 17.78 -24.35 -9.87
C SER A 144 19.10 -24.65 -10.56
N PRO A 145 20.22 -24.78 -9.83
CA PRO A 145 21.43 -25.31 -10.44
C PRO A 145 21.12 -26.77 -10.78
N PHE A 146 21.08 -27.06 -12.07
CA PHE A 146 21.20 -28.41 -12.59
C PHE A 146 22.58 -28.99 -12.22
#